data_AF-A0A960J9H4-F1
#
_entry.id   AF-A0A960J9H4-F1
#
_cell.length_a   1.000
_cell.length_b   1.000
_cell.length_c   1.000
_cell.angle_alpha   90.00
_cell.angle_beta   90.00
_cell.angle_gamma   90.00
#
_symmetry.space_group_name_H-M   'P 1'
#
loop_
_entity.id
_entity.type
_entity.pdbx_description
1 polymer ?
#
loop_
_entity_poly.entity_id
_entity_poly.type
_entity_poly.pdbx_seq_one_letter_code
_entity_poly.pdbx_strand_id
1 'polypeptide(L)'
;MTDDFHTRTAAGPLFGGPQEAMPSEIPRPARYFERGRRGPSPDELLIAAEIYQAKGFKDPVSIARLKQDTKLDDRQVKGVVASLREEFGMPIGSRREQPSGYFWVVTEEDHEAAWGPYRAQMLTMARTLKRCDSPRRLAELAGQLEMELVGED
;
A
#
# COMPACT_ATOMS: atom_id res chain seq x y z
N MET A 1 -13.92 -18.93 -53.64
CA MET A 1 -13.01 -18.05 -54.41
C MET A 1 -13.47 -16.65 -54.10
N THR A 2 -12.91 -15.87 -53.18
CA THR A 2 -11.60 -15.75 -52.52
C THR A 2 -11.91 -15.04 -51.19
N ASP A 3 -11.58 -15.62 -50.04
CA ASP A 3 -10.38 -15.27 -49.25
C ASP A 3 -10.08 -13.76 -49.20
N ASP A 4 -10.27 -13.16 -48.03
CA ASP A 4 -9.25 -12.25 -47.48
C ASP A 4 -9.39 -12.17 -45.95
N PHE A 5 -8.50 -12.93 -45.30
CA PHE A 5 -8.12 -12.81 -43.91
C PHE A 5 -7.58 -11.41 -43.61
N HIS A 6 -8.15 -10.72 -42.64
CA HIS A 6 -7.45 -9.64 -41.92
C HIS A 6 -7.05 -10.14 -40.54
N THR A 7 -5.78 -10.54 -40.45
CA THR A 7 -5.11 -10.91 -39.21
C THR A 7 -4.60 -9.68 -38.47
N ARG A 8 -4.73 -9.76 -37.14
CA ARG A 8 -3.83 -9.29 -36.06
C ARG A 8 -3.87 -7.84 -35.55
N THR A 9 -4.37 -7.77 -34.32
CA THR A 9 -3.65 -7.35 -33.10
C THR A 9 -3.28 -5.87 -32.96
N ALA A 10 -4.22 -5.11 -32.38
CA ALA A 10 -3.87 -3.96 -31.56
C ALA A 10 -3.59 -4.46 -30.13
N ALA A 11 -2.31 -4.51 -29.76
CA ALA A 11 -1.92 -4.61 -28.36
C ALA A 11 -2.26 -3.28 -27.68
N GLY A 12 -3.37 -3.25 -26.93
CA GLY A 12 -3.68 -2.15 -26.02
C GLY A 12 -2.68 -2.12 -24.86
N PRO A 13 -2.34 -0.94 -24.30
CA PRO A 13 -1.42 -0.86 -23.17
C PRO A 13 -2.03 -1.56 -21.95
N LEU A 14 -1.32 -2.56 -21.44
CA LEU A 14 -1.70 -3.43 -20.32
C LEU A 14 -1.72 -2.75 -18.93
N PHE A 15 -1.59 -1.42 -18.88
CA PHE A 15 -1.68 -0.64 -17.63
C PHE A 15 -2.32 0.71 -17.92
N GLY A 16 -3.65 0.72 -17.95
CA GLY A 16 -4.48 1.91 -18.08
C GLY A 16 -5.79 1.67 -17.37
N GLY A 17 -5.73 1.33 -16.08
CA GLY A 17 -6.91 1.38 -15.22
C GLY A 17 -7.44 2.82 -15.18
N PRO A 18 -8.74 3.03 -14.90
CA PRO A 18 -9.26 4.37 -14.70
C PRO A 18 -8.36 5.06 -13.66
N GLN A 19 -7.87 6.25 -14.00
CA GLN A 19 -7.22 7.11 -13.03
C GLN A 19 -8.31 7.49 -12.02
N GLU A 20 -8.45 6.68 -10.97
CA GLU A 20 -9.36 6.92 -9.86
C GLU A 20 -9.05 8.32 -9.37
N ALA A 21 -10.00 9.23 -9.63
CA ALA A 21 -9.93 10.58 -9.14
C ALA A 21 -9.74 10.48 -7.63
N MET A 22 -8.60 10.99 -7.15
CA MET A 22 -8.30 11.08 -5.72
C MET A 22 -9.54 11.66 -5.01
N PRO A 23 -10.09 10.97 -3.99
CA PRO A 23 -11.31 11.41 -3.35
C PRO A 23 -11.16 12.85 -2.85
N SER A 24 -12.09 13.72 -3.26
CA SER A 24 -12.06 15.18 -3.00
C SER A 24 -12.15 15.55 -1.52
N GLU A 25 -12.44 14.59 -0.65
CA GLU A 25 -12.27 14.67 0.79
C GLU A 25 -11.39 13.51 1.26
N ILE A 26 -10.18 13.83 1.74
CA ILE A 26 -9.35 12.86 2.44
C ILE A 26 -10.15 12.33 3.63
N PRO A 27 -10.42 11.02 3.75
CA PRO A 27 -11.25 10.52 4.83
C PRO A 27 -10.56 10.78 6.17
N ARG A 28 -11.30 11.37 7.11
CA ARG A 28 -10.87 11.42 8.52
C ARG A 28 -10.54 9.97 8.96
N PRO A 29 -9.50 9.73 9.79
CA PRO A 29 -9.06 8.39 10.16
C PRO A 29 -10.19 7.48 10.67
N ALA A 30 -11.21 8.08 11.31
CA ALA A 30 -12.42 7.41 11.78
C ALA A 30 -13.06 6.45 10.76
N ARG A 31 -13.19 6.85 9.49
CA ARG A 31 -13.84 6.03 8.46
C ARG A 31 -13.04 4.77 8.10
N TYR A 32 -11.73 4.77 8.29
CA TYR A 32 -10.92 3.57 8.05
C TYR A 32 -11.13 2.51 9.14
N PHE A 33 -11.44 2.94 10.37
CA PHE A 33 -11.72 2.00 11.45
C PHE A 33 -13.01 1.19 11.23
N GLU A 34 -13.94 1.69 10.40
CA GLU A 34 -15.15 0.97 9.99
C GLU A 34 -14.84 -0.22 9.05
N ARG A 35 -13.65 -0.23 8.43
CA ARG A 35 -13.21 -1.32 7.52
C ARG A 35 -12.60 -2.51 8.26
N GLY A 36 -12.14 -2.30 9.49
CA GLY A 36 -11.47 -3.34 10.26
C GLY A 36 -12.46 -4.37 10.80
N ARG A 37 -11.99 -5.60 11.03
CA ARG A 37 -12.78 -6.67 11.66
C ARG A 37 -12.97 -6.46 13.16
N ARG A 38 -12.28 -5.47 13.73
CA ARG A 38 -12.36 -5.08 15.15
C ARG A 38 -12.31 -3.57 15.32
N GLY A 39 -12.72 -3.08 16.49
CA GLY A 39 -12.51 -1.69 16.88
C GLY A 39 -11.01 -1.36 17.07
N PRO A 40 -10.63 -0.08 16.93
CA PRO A 40 -9.25 0.35 17.14
C PRO A 40 -8.88 0.40 18.61
N SER A 41 -7.59 0.21 18.89
CA SER A 41 -7.01 0.44 20.22
C SER A 41 -6.79 1.94 20.47
N PRO A 42 -6.61 2.36 21.74
CA PRO A 42 -6.24 3.74 22.06
C PRO A 42 -4.96 4.22 21.35
N ASP A 43 -3.96 3.34 21.23
CA ASP A 43 -2.69 3.66 20.55
C ASP A 43 -2.87 3.84 19.04
N GLU A 44 -3.73 3.01 18.42
CA GLU A 44 -4.10 3.14 17.01
C GLU A 44 -4.81 4.46 16.74
N LEU A 45 -5.73 4.87 17.62
CA LEU A 45 -6.40 6.16 17.51
C LEU A 45 -5.41 7.33 17.58
N LEU A 46 -4.47 7.29 18.55
CA LEU A 46 -3.49 8.36 18.74
C LEU A 46 -2.51 8.45 17.56
N ILE A 47 -1.92 7.31 17.16
CA ILE A 47 -0.96 7.26 16.06
C ILE A 47 -1.63 7.66 14.73
N ALA A 48 -2.84 7.19 14.47
CA ALA A 48 -3.57 7.57 13.27
C ALA A 48 -3.87 9.07 13.24
N ALA A 49 -4.23 9.67 14.39
CA ALA A 49 -4.46 11.10 14.49
C ALA A 49 -3.18 11.92 14.22
N GLU A 50 -2.04 11.56 14.83
CA GLU A 50 -0.76 12.26 14.61
C GLU A 50 -0.29 12.13 13.15
N ILE A 51 -0.31 10.93 12.59
CA ILE A 51 0.08 10.71 11.18
C ILE A 51 -0.86 11.44 10.23
N TYR A 52 -2.15 11.50 10.54
CA TYR A 52 -3.11 12.24 9.71
C TYR A 52 -2.80 13.74 9.65
N GLN A 53 -2.19 14.34 10.68
CA GLN A 53 -1.75 15.73 10.60
C GLN A 53 -0.50 15.91 9.71
N ALA A 54 0.36 14.89 9.64
CA ALA A 54 1.54 14.86 8.78
C ALA A 54 1.17 14.53 7.32
N LYS A 55 0.70 15.53 6.57
CA LYS A 55 0.28 15.37 5.17
C LYS A 55 1.47 15.33 4.21
N GLY A 56 1.61 14.21 3.52
CA GLY A 56 2.58 13.99 2.45
C GLY A 56 4.02 13.73 2.91
N PHE A 57 4.84 13.20 2.00
CA PHE A 57 6.17 12.67 2.31
C PHE A 57 7.23 13.74 2.65
N LYS A 58 6.91 15.01 2.40
CA LYS A 58 7.81 16.15 2.63
C LYS A 58 7.89 16.54 4.10
N ASP A 59 6.85 16.28 4.88
CA ASP A 59 6.79 16.54 6.32
C ASP A 59 6.25 15.34 7.12
N PRO A 60 6.99 14.23 7.19
CA PRO A 60 6.56 13.05 7.91
C PRO A 60 6.70 13.23 9.43
N VAL A 61 5.80 12.60 10.19
CA VAL A 61 5.91 12.48 11.64
C VAL A 61 6.96 11.42 12.00
N SER A 62 7.97 11.83 12.75
CA SER A 62 9.06 10.94 13.16
C SER A 62 8.59 9.91 14.19
N ILE A 63 9.25 8.75 14.21
CA ILE A 63 9.01 7.73 15.25
C ILE A 63 9.27 8.32 16.65
N ALA A 64 10.30 9.16 16.79
CA ALA A 64 10.61 9.79 18.07
C ALA A 64 9.44 10.62 18.62
N ARG A 65 8.72 11.33 17.75
CA ARG A 65 7.51 12.09 18.13
C ARG A 65 6.37 11.14 18.53
N LEU A 66 6.06 10.14 17.70
CA LEU A 66 5.01 9.16 18.01
C LEU A 66 5.24 8.45 19.36
N LYS A 67 6.50 8.16 19.70
CA LYS A 67 6.86 7.57 20.99
C LYS A 67 6.62 8.50 22.17
N GLN A 68 6.90 9.80 22.01
CA GLN A 68 6.65 10.78 23.08
C GLN A 68 5.16 10.85 23.42
N ASP A 69 4.30 10.76 22.39
CA ASP A 69 2.85 10.89 22.56
C ASP A 69 2.22 9.59 23.10
N THR A 70 2.73 8.42 22.70
CA THR A 70 2.15 7.10 23.04
C THR A 70 2.84 6.36 24.18
N LYS A 71 4.05 6.75 24.58
CA LYS A 71 4.95 5.99 25.47
C LYS A 71 5.32 4.58 24.94
N LEU A 72 5.11 4.32 23.66
CA LEU A 72 5.50 3.07 23.00
C LEU A 72 6.99 3.07 22.64
N ASP A 73 7.55 1.89 22.45
CA ASP A 73 8.86 1.71 21.84
C ASP A 73 8.80 1.68 20.30
N ASP A 74 9.96 1.69 19.65
CA ASP A 74 10.07 1.68 18.18
C ASP A 74 9.36 0.48 17.53
N ARG A 75 9.40 -0.69 18.17
CA ARG A 75 8.82 -1.93 17.64
C ARG A 75 7.30 -1.88 17.75
N GLN A 76 6.79 -1.37 18.87
CA GLN A 76 5.37 -1.18 19.11
C GLN A 76 4.78 -0.15 18.14
N VAL A 77 5.43 1.00 17.94
CA VAL A 77 4.98 2.00 16.94
C VAL A 77 4.91 1.38 15.54
N LYS A 78 5.94 0.63 15.13
CA LYS A 78 5.93 -0.07 13.83
C LYS A 78 4.80 -1.09 13.72
N GLY A 79 4.52 -1.83 14.79
CA GLY A 79 3.42 -2.78 14.86
C GLY A 79 2.06 -2.11 14.75
N VAL A 80 1.86 -0.97 15.43
CA VAL A 80 0.63 -0.18 15.31
C VAL A 80 0.45 0.33 13.89
N VAL A 81 1.49 0.89 13.26
CA VAL A 81 1.39 1.37 11.86
C VAL A 81 1.11 0.23 10.89
N ALA A 82 1.70 -0.95 11.09
CA ALA A 82 1.38 -2.14 10.28
C ALA A 82 -0.10 -2.51 10.42
N SER A 83 -0.62 -2.58 11.65
CA SER A 83 -2.04 -2.80 11.93
C SER A 83 -2.94 -1.76 11.25
N LEU A 84 -2.59 -0.47 11.32
CA LEU A 84 -3.33 0.61 10.64
C LEU A 84 -3.42 0.41 9.12
N ARG A 85 -2.39 -0.16 8.48
CA ARG A 85 -2.39 -0.45 7.04
C ARG A 85 -3.15 -1.74 6.72
N GLU A 86 -2.82 -2.82 7.41
CA GLU A 86 -3.25 -4.18 7.08
C GLU A 86 -4.69 -4.45 7.53
N GLU A 87 -5.09 -3.96 8.69
CA GLU A 87 -6.43 -4.21 9.25
C GLU A 87 -7.43 -3.14 8.82
N PHE A 88 -6.99 -1.88 8.70
CA PHE A 88 -7.89 -0.74 8.46
C PHE A 88 -7.73 -0.11 7.08
N GLY A 89 -6.73 -0.53 6.28
CA GLY A 89 -6.51 -0.01 4.94
C GLY A 89 -6.10 1.46 4.90
N MET A 90 -5.45 1.97 5.95
CA MET A 90 -5.07 3.39 5.99
C MET A 90 -3.92 3.71 5.03
N PRO A 91 -4.00 4.81 4.25
CA PRO A 91 -2.99 5.21 3.29
C PRO A 91 -1.82 5.92 3.98
N ILE A 92 -1.09 5.18 4.81
CA ILE A 92 0.06 5.68 5.56
C ILE A 92 1.32 5.32 4.81
N GLY A 93 2.08 6.30 4.32
CA GLY A 93 3.41 6.11 3.76
C GLY A 93 4.49 6.07 4.83
N SER A 94 5.69 5.61 4.46
CA SER A 94 6.86 5.67 5.34
C SER A 94 8.10 6.10 4.55
N ARG A 95 8.88 7.01 5.11
CA ARG A 95 10.12 7.50 4.53
C ARG A 95 11.31 7.15 5.42
N ARG A 96 12.35 6.54 4.83
CA ARG A 96 13.58 6.14 5.54
C ARG A 96 14.67 7.22 5.50
N GLU A 97 14.65 8.06 4.47
CA GLU A 97 15.56 9.19 4.31
C GLU A 97 15.08 10.41 5.10
N GLN A 98 15.96 11.37 5.39
CA GLN A 98 15.55 12.56 6.14
C GLN A 98 14.78 13.57 5.26
N PRO A 99 13.69 14.18 5.78
CA PRO A 99 13.03 13.87 7.05
C PRO A 99 12.39 12.47 7.06
N SER A 100 12.69 11.70 8.11
CA SER A 100 12.27 10.29 8.23
C SER A 100 11.05 10.13 9.13
N GLY A 101 10.17 9.19 8.79
CA GLY A 101 8.95 8.97 9.55
C GLY A 101 7.78 8.44 8.73
N TYR A 102 6.59 8.61 9.27
CA TYR A 102 5.33 8.22 8.65
C TYR A 102 4.57 9.46 8.16
N PHE A 103 3.79 9.32 7.10
CA PHE A 103 3.00 10.42 6.56
C PHE A 103 1.69 9.89 6.00
N TRP A 104 0.70 10.75 5.95
CA TRP A 104 -0.56 10.47 5.27
C TRP A 104 -0.43 10.75 3.77
N VAL A 105 -0.70 9.76 2.93
CA VAL A 105 -0.63 9.87 1.48
C VAL A 105 -1.79 10.75 0.98
N VAL A 106 -1.50 11.83 0.25
CA VAL A 106 -2.51 12.76 -0.27
C VAL A 106 -2.34 13.12 -1.75
N THR A 107 -1.18 12.86 -2.33
CA THR A 107 -0.87 13.10 -3.75
C THR A 107 -0.35 11.84 -4.44
N GLU A 108 -0.29 11.87 -5.77
CA GLU A 108 0.37 10.82 -6.54
C GLU A 108 1.88 10.72 -6.22
N GLU A 109 2.53 11.85 -5.93
CA GLU A 109 3.94 11.88 -5.51
C GLU A 109 4.12 11.11 -4.19
N ASP A 110 3.22 11.31 -3.23
CA ASP A 110 3.19 10.56 -1.98
C ASP A 110 2.91 9.07 -2.20
N HIS A 111 2.02 8.76 -3.15
CA HIS A 111 1.61 7.41 -3.48
C HIS A 111 2.77 6.59 -4.07
N GLU A 112 3.53 7.18 -5.00
CA GLU A 112 4.74 6.57 -5.53
C GLU A 112 5.82 6.43 -4.45
N ALA A 113 6.02 7.47 -3.62
CA ALA A 113 6.98 7.42 -2.52
C ALA A 113 6.64 6.33 -1.48
N ALA A 114 5.35 6.12 -1.19
CA ALA A 114 4.89 5.12 -0.24
C ALA A 114 4.94 3.70 -0.82
N TRP A 115 4.40 3.48 -2.02
CA TRP A 115 4.10 2.14 -2.55
C TRP A 115 5.01 1.69 -3.69
N GLY A 116 5.76 2.59 -4.31
CA GLY A 116 6.80 2.24 -5.29
C GLY A 116 7.79 1.19 -4.75
N PRO A 117 8.30 1.33 -3.52
CA PRO A 117 9.17 0.32 -2.91
C PRO A 117 8.53 -1.07 -2.78
N TYR A 118 7.22 -1.15 -2.51
CA TYR A 118 6.49 -2.41 -2.38
C TYR A 118 6.40 -3.11 -3.74
N ARG A 119 6.00 -2.38 -4.79
CA ARG A 119 5.97 -2.91 -6.17
C ARG A 119 7.36 -3.40 -6.60
N ALA A 120 8.40 -2.61 -6.34
CA ALA A 120 9.78 -2.99 -6.67
C ALA A 120 10.25 -4.24 -5.90
N GLN A 121 9.86 -4.36 -4.62
CA GLN A 121 10.17 -5.52 -3.80
C GLN A 121 9.46 -6.78 -4.30
N MET A 122 8.16 -6.71 -4.60
CA MET A 122 7.40 -7.82 -5.17
C MET A 122 8.04 -8.33 -6.47
N LEU A 123 8.39 -7.43 -7.39
CA LEU A 123 9.06 -7.80 -8.65
C LEU A 123 10.42 -8.44 -8.42
N THR A 124 11.19 -7.93 -7.45
CA THR A 124 12.50 -8.49 -7.10
C THR A 124 12.35 -9.91 -6.56
N MET A 125 11.40 -10.15 -5.65
CA MET A 125 11.12 -11.47 -5.10
C MET A 125 10.62 -12.44 -6.18
N ALA A 126 9.74 -12.00 -7.07
CA ALA A 126 9.26 -12.82 -8.19
C ALA A 126 10.40 -13.23 -9.14
N ARG A 127 11.34 -12.32 -9.44
CA ARG A 127 12.53 -12.64 -10.25
C ARG A 127 13.44 -13.67 -9.58
N THR A 128 13.58 -13.60 -8.25
CA THR A 128 14.34 -14.59 -7.47
C THR A 128 13.66 -15.95 -7.51
N LEU A 129 12.35 -16.02 -7.25
CA LEU A 129 11.58 -17.28 -7.33
C LEU A 129 11.66 -17.91 -8.71
N LYS A 130 11.56 -17.11 -9.78
CA LYS A 130 11.73 -17.59 -11.16
C LYS A 130 13.07 -18.29 -11.41
N ARG A 131 14.12 -17.94 -10.68
CA ARG A 131 15.46 -18.56 -10.80
C ARG A 131 15.64 -19.76 -9.89
N CYS A 132 15.03 -19.74 -8.71
CA CYS A 132 15.35 -20.67 -7.62
C CYS A 132 14.28 -21.75 -7.38
N ASP A 133 13.09 -21.61 -7.93
CA ASP A 133 11.97 -22.53 -7.70
C ASP A 133 11.45 -23.15 -9.02
N SER A 134 10.61 -24.17 -8.91
CA SER A 134 10.06 -24.90 -10.06
C SER A 134 8.97 -24.09 -10.78
N PRO A 135 8.86 -24.20 -12.12
CA PRO A 135 7.80 -23.53 -12.87
C PRO A 135 6.38 -23.84 -12.39
N ARG A 136 6.14 -25.08 -11.92
CA ARG A 136 4.85 -25.50 -11.39
C ARG A 136 4.48 -24.73 -10.11
N ARG A 137 5.38 -24.66 -9.13
CA ARG A 137 5.14 -23.94 -7.88
C ARG A 137 4.92 -22.44 -8.10
N LEU A 138 5.63 -21.85 -9.07
CA LEU A 138 5.40 -20.47 -9.48
C LEU A 138 4.01 -20.26 -10.09
N ALA A 139 3.54 -21.19 -10.92
CA ALA A 139 2.20 -21.12 -11.50
C ALA A 139 1.11 -21.26 -10.43
N GLU A 140 1.31 -22.16 -9.46
CA GLU A 140 0.42 -22.32 -8.30
C GLU A 140 0.37 -21.03 -7.47
N LEU A 141 1.51 -20.41 -7.16
CA LEU A 141 1.59 -19.12 -6.46
C LEU A 141 0.91 -17.99 -7.25
N ALA A 142 1.13 -17.93 -8.56
CA ALA A 142 0.50 -16.92 -9.41
C ALA A 142 -1.04 -17.03 -9.35
N GLY A 143 -1.58 -18.25 -9.40
CA GLY A 143 -3.00 -18.48 -9.23
C GLY A 143 -3.52 -18.10 -7.84
N GLN A 144 -2.75 -18.35 -6.77
CA GLN A 144 -3.11 -17.91 -5.41
C GLN A 144 -3.19 -16.37 -5.31
N LEU A 145 -2.19 -15.67 -5.84
CA LEU A 145 -2.16 -14.21 -5.84
C LEU A 145 -3.32 -13.62 -6.66
N GLU A 146 -3.68 -14.24 -7.80
CA GLU A 146 -4.83 -13.83 -8.59
C GLU A 146 -6.13 -13.93 -7.77
N MET A 147 -6.33 -15.03 -7.04
CA MET A 147 -7.49 -15.19 -6.17
C MET A 147 -7.52 -14.19 -5.01
N GLU A 148 -6.36 -13.87 -4.40
CA GLU A 148 -6.29 -12.88 -3.31
C GLU A 148 -6.51 -11.44 -3.79
N LEU A 149 -6.08 -11.10 -5.01
CA LEU A 149 -6.19 -9.74 -5.55
C LEU A 149 -7.52 -9.47 -6.26
N VAL A 150 -8.20 -10.52 -6.76
CA VAL A 150 -9.49 -10.42 -7.47
C VAL A 150 -10.66 -10.82 -6.57
N GLY A 151 -10.41 -11.50 -5.46
CA GLY A 151 -11.43 -11.84 -4.47
C GLY A 151 -12.10 -10.59 -3.90
N GLU A 152 -13.43 -10.55 -3.92
CA GLU A 152 -14.23 -9.51 -3.28
C GLU A 152 -14.05 -9.62 -1.74
N ASP A 153 -13.61 -8.52 -1.10
CA ASP A 153 -13.77 -8.29 0.34
C ASP A 153 -15.24 -8.09 0.72
#